data_AF-A0A1H6SIH2-F1
#
_entry.id   AF-A0A1H6SIH2-F1
#
_cell.length_a   1.000
_cell.length_b   1.000
_cell.length_c   1.000
_cell.angle_alpha   90.00
_cell.angle_beta   90.00
_cell.angle_gamma   90.00
#
_symmetry.space_group_name_H-M   'P 1'
#
loop_
_entity.id
_entity.type
_entity.pdbx_description
1 polymer ?
#
loop_
_entity_poly.entity_id
_entity_poly.type
_entity_poly.pdbx_seq_one_letter_code
_entity_poly.pdbx_strand_id
1 'polypeptide(L)'
;MEERNYPLYLYATNRLLARLNDQNPKYGEIKRELTTTRLGYQGELRSDQQISRSRLPQGNRILHDLTVRVYDEDPVQIDTLVLTPHFAYILEVKNISGKLELVQQPALLKRTTRDGKSNYFQSPFVQLNTAVNTLNFWLLAQDIDIPVIGAVFLASKYAEPHFEKKMPVHFIREIPDVLHSEITNRPKLINEATVDWIATALRNEEIPYEQFPLCNHFDLAPVDLFTDSLCRKCLGRLETSTKRIGTCLKCNNRQWIPYTETMVDYFLIFNKTATLASCSKFLNLGRSKTAKIMKSPLFKRRGNTNRTSFELNRPNMKISPDGKLMIPGERK
;
A
#
# COMPACT_ATOMS: atom_id res chain seq x y z
N MET A 1 8.58 1.74 -16.44
CA MET A 1 7.48 1.44 -15.51
C MET A 1 8.02 1.65 -14.11
N GLU A 2 7.35 2.46 -13.29
CA GLU A 2 7.69 2.53 -11.87
C GLU A 2 7.42 1.15 -11.23
N GLU A 3 8.30 0.70 -10.34
CA GLU A 3 8.04 -0.54 -9.60
C GLU A 3 7.00 -0.26 -8.52
N ARG A 4 5.96 -1.11 -8.40
CA ARG A 4 4.98 -0.99 -7.32
C ARG A 4 5.68 -1.15 -5.98
N ASN A 5 5.51 -0.15 -5.11
CA ASN A 5 6.07 -0.20 -3.77
C ASN A 5 5.34 -1.24 -2.92
N TYR A 6 6.08 -1.91 -2.02
CA TYR A 6 5.45 -2.74 -1.02
C TYR A 6 4.61 -1.85 -0.07
N PRO A 7 3.30 -2.14 0.14
CA PRO A 7 2.43 -1.25 0.88
C PRO A 7 2.94 -1.03 2.31
N LEU A 8 3.07 0.24 2.71
CA LEU A 8 3.53 0.60 4.05
C LEU A 8 2.58 0.06 5.13
N TYR A 9 1.26 0.08 4.84
CA TYR A 9 0.26 -0.52 5.70
C TYR A 9 0.49 -2.02 5.89
N LEU A 10 0.76 -2.75 4.80
CA LEU A 10 1.04 -4.19 4.87
C LEU A 10 2.29 -4.49 5.72
N TYR A 11 3.33 -3.67 5.58
CA TYR A 11 4.52 -3.76 6.42
C TYR A 11 4.17 -3.53 7.89
N ALA A 12 3.52 -2.40 8.19
CA ALA A 12 3.18 -2.01 9.55
C ALA A 12 2.25 -3.01 10.25
N THR A 13 1.24 -3.53 9.55
CA THR A 13 0.27 -4.50 10.09
C THR A 13 0.95 -5.84 10.40
N ASN A 14 1.93 -6.27 9.58
CA ASN A 14 2.72 -7.47 9.88
C ASN A 14 3.59 -7.29 11.13
N ARG A 15 4.17 -6.09 11.29
CA ARG A 15 4.95 -5.71 12.47
C ARG A 15 4.07 -5.60 13.72
N LEU A 16 2.87 -5.03 13.61
CA LEU A 16 1.87 -4.96 14.69
C LEU A 16 1.46 -6.36 15.15
N LEU A 17 1.10 -7.25 14.22
CA LEU A 17 0.68 -8.60 14.55
C LEU A 17 1.78 -9.37 15.31
N ALA A 18 3.05 -9.16 14.97
CA ALA A 18 4.19 -9.75 15.67
C ALA A 18 4.41 -9.20 17.11
N ARG A 19 3.80 -8.05 17.43
CA ARG A 19 3.85 -7.41 18.75
C ARG A 19 2.62 -7.71 19.61
N LEU A 20 1.60 -8.36 19.05
CA LEU A 20 0.36 -8.66 19.75
C LEU A 20 0.38 -10.10 20.27
N ASN A 21 -0.13 -10.31 21.49
CA ASN A 21 -0.38 -11.65 22.01
C ASN A 21 -1.44 -12.37 21.14
N ASP A 22 -1.23 -13.64 20.81
CA ASP A 22 -2.16 -14.40 19.98
C ASP A 22 -3.51 -14.69 20.64
N GLN A 23 -3.60 -14.55 21.97
CA GLN A 23 -4.84 -14.61 22.75
C GLN A 23 -5.60 -13.28 22.78
N ASN A 24 -5.03 -12.19 22.25
CA ASN A 24 -5.73 -10.90 22.23
C ASN A 24 -6.97 -10.99 21.30
N PRO A 25 -8.14 -10.48 21.72
CA PRO A 25 -9.36 -10.53 20.92
C PRO A 25 -9.24 -9.95 19.50
N LYS A 26 -8.37 -8.94 19.30
CA LYS A 26 -8.12 -8.29 18.01
C LYS A 26 -7.16 -9.06 17.10
N TYR A 27 -6.45 -10.08 17.61
CA TYR A 27 -5.45 -10.81 16.83
C TYR A 27 -6.04 -11.45 15.57
N GLY A 28 -7.23 -12.07 15.68
CA GLY A 28 -7.91 -12.68 14.54
C GLY A 28 -8.40 -11.67 13.49
N GLU A 29 -8.77 -10.47 13.91
CA GLU A 29 -9.15 -9.36 13.01
C GLU A 29 -7.93 -8.88 12.22
N ILE A 30 -6.86 -8.50 12.91
CA ILE A 30 -5.62 -7.96 12.30
C ILE A 30 -4.97 -9.00 11.39
N LYS A 31 -4.98 -10.29 11.77
CA LYS A 31 -4.45 -11.37 10.93
C LYS A 31 -5.25 -11.55 9.64
N ARG A 32 -6.57 -11.40 9.69
CA ARG A 32 -7.43 -11.43 8.50
C ARG A 32 -7.14 -10.24 7.61
N GLU A 33 -7.07 -9.04 8.17
CA GLU A 33 -6.74 -7.80 7.46
C GLU A 33 -5.38 -7.89 6.75
N LEU A 34 -4.36 -8.37 7.46
CA LEU A 34 -3.02 -8.63 6.91
C LEU A 34 -3.07 -9.60 5.72
N THR A 35 -3.85 -10.68 5.87
CA THR A 35 -3.97 -11.70 4.82
C THR A 35 -4.69 -11.15 3.59
N THR A 36 -5.79 -10.41 3.79
CA THR A 36 -6.57 -9.79 2.72
C THR A 36 -5.73 -8.76 1.96
N THR A 37 -5.07 -7.84 2.68
CA THR A 37 -4.19 -6.82 2.08
C THR A 37 -3.06 -7.47 1.28
N ARG A 38 -2.43 -8.52 1.81
CA ARG A 38 -1.36 -9.24 1.11
C ARG A 38 -1.87 -9.92 -0.16
N LEU A 39 -3.07 -10.49 -0.15
CA LEU A 39 -3.67 -11.10 -1.33
C LEU A 39 -3.99 -10.03 -2.39
N GLY A 40 -4.51 -8.86 -1.99
CA GLY A 40 -4.72 -7.72 -2.89
C GLY A 40 -3.43 -7.32 -3.62
N TYR A 41 -2.39 -7.00 -2.85
CA TYR A 41 -1.07 -6.65 -3.37
C TYR A 41 -0.48 -7.71 -4.30
N GLN A 42 -0.64 -9.01 -3.99
CA GLN A 42 -0.20 -10.08 -4.88
C GLN A 42 -0.98 -10.12 -6.20
N GLY A 43 -2.25 -9.72 -6.20
CA GLY A 43 -3.05 -9.59 -7.41
C GLY A 43 -2.54 -8.45 -8.29
N GLU A 44 -2.30 -7.29 -7.67
CA GLU A 44 -1.74 -6.11 -8.32
C GLU A 44 -0.37 -6.41 -8.95
N LEU A 45 0.56 -7.04 -8.23
CA LEU A 45 1.86 -7.43 -8.79
C LEU A 45 1.74 -8.33 -10.02
N ARG A 46 0.75 -9.23 -10.08
CA ARG A 46 0.51 -10.06 -11.28
C ARG A 46 -0.10 -9.24 -12.42
N SER A 47 -0.93 -8.25 -12.11
CA SER A 47 -1.44 -7.28 -13.09
C SER A 47 -0.28 -6.49 -13.70
N ASP A 48 0.62 -5.96 -12.87
CA ASP A 48 1.80 -5.19 -13.31
C ASP A 48 2.72 -6.03 -14.24
N GLN A 49 2.83 -7.33 -13.98
CA GLN A 49 3.52 -8.27 -14.89
C GLN A 49 2.82 -8.38 -16.25
N GLN A 50 1.48 -8.36 -16.31
CA GLN A 50 0.76 -8.39 -17.59
C GLN A 50 0.86 -7.06 -18.33
N ILE A 51 0.80 -5.92 -17.63
CA ILE A 51 1.04 -4.60 -18.23
C ILE A 51 2.45 -4.54 -18.86
N SER A 52 3.46 -5.09 -18.17
CA SER A 52 4.82 -5.19 -18.71
C SER A 52 4.88 -6.02 -20.00
N ARG A 53 4.07 -7.09 -20.09
CA ARG A 53 3.97 -7.95 -21.28
C ARG A 53 3.26 -7.27 -22.44
N SER A 54 2.41 -6.27 -22.19
CA SER A 54 1.77 -5.47 -23.23
C SER A 54 2.77 -4.67 -24.07
N ARG A 55 4.01 -4.48 -23.62
CA ARG A 55 5.06 -3.76 -24.38
C ARG A 55 4.53 -2.46 -25.00
N LEU A 56 3.84 -1.67 -24.18
CA LEU A 56 3.23 -0.43 -24.62
C LEU A 56 4.28 0.47 -25.31
N PRO A 57 3.91 1.24 -26.35
CA PRO A 57 4.82 2.16 -27.01
C PRO A 57 5.52 3.13 -26.06
N GLN A 58 6.61 3.74 -26.52
CA GLN A 58 7.24 4.84 -25.78
C GLN A 58 6.24 6.00 -25.62
N GLY A 59 6.41 6.80 -24.56
CA GLY A 59 5.55 7.96 -24.28
C GLY A 59 4.35 7.67 -23.39
N ASN A 60 4.20 6.43 -22.91
CA ASN A 60 3.19 6.05 -21.92
C ASN A 60 3.74 6.14 -20.49
N ARG A 61 2.87 6.37 -19.51
CA ARG A 61 3.20 6.35 -18.07
C ARG A 61 2.28 5.39 -17.34
N ILE A 62 2.85 4.66 -16.39
CA ILE A 62 2.11 3.73 -15.54
C ILE A 62 2.32 4.19 -14.11
N LEU A 63 1.24 4.56 -13.45
CA LEU A 63 1.23 4.98 -12.06
C LEU A 63 0.55 3.91 -11.22
N HIS A 64 1.17 3.54 -10.11
CA HIS A 64 0.66 2.57 -9.16
C HIS A 64 0.32 3.27 -7.86
N ASP A 65 -0.74 2.79 -7.19
CA ASP A 65 -1.15 3.24 -5.86
C ASP A 65 -1.27 4.78 -5.81
N LEU A 66 -2.04 5.33 -6.76
CA LEU A 66 -2.17 6.78 -6.91
C LEU A 66 -3.40 7.26 -6.13
N THR A 67 -3.21 8.24 -5.24
CA THR A 67 -4.33 8.91 -4.57
C THR A 67 -4.63 10.23 -5.29
N VAL A 68 -5.80 10.33 -5.89
CA VAL A 68 -6.26 11.54 -6.61
C VAL A 68 -7.33 12.24 -5.79
N ARG A 69 -7.27 13.56 -5.73
CA ARG A 69 -8.30 14.40 -5.11
C ARG A 69 -8.65 15.54 -6.06
N VAL A 70 -9.92 15.89 -6.13
CA VAL A 70 -10.39 17.08 -6.85
C VAL A 70 -11.08 17.99 -5.84
N TYR A 71 -10.63 19.25 -5.77
CA TYR A 71 -11.14 20.24 -4.81
C TYR A 71 -11.19 19.72 -3.37
N ASP A 72 -12.35 19.86 -2.71
CA ASP A 72 -12.60 19.46 -1.34
C ASP A 72 -13.21 18.06 -1.20
N GLU A 73 -13.36 17.30 -2.29
CA GLU A 73 -13.92 15.94 -2.24
C GLU A 73 -13.01 14.95 -1.51
N ASP A 74 -13.56 13.81 -1.13
CA ASP A 74 -12.78 12.73 -0.53
C ASP A 74 -11.77 12.17 -1.55
N PRO A 75 -10.51 11.92 -1.14
CA PRO A 75 -9.51 11.36 -2.04
C PRO A 75 -9.87 9.93 -2.47
N VAL A 76 -9.56 9.61 -3.73
CA VAL A 76 -9.81 8.31 -4.35
C VAL A 76 -8.50 7.63 -4.69
N GLN A 77 -8.35 6.39 -4.24
CA GLN A 77 -7.20 5.56 -4.53
C GLN A 77 -7.42 4.81 -5.86
N ILE A 78 -6.41 4.83 -6.71
CA ILE A 78 -6.37 4.16 -8.01
C ILE A 78 -5.25 3.12 -7.98
N ASP A 79 -5.61 1.84 -8.07
CA ASP A 79 -4.67 0.72 -8.02
C ASP A 79 -3.57 0.84 -9.07
N THR A 80 -3.98 1.00 -10.34
CA THR A 80 -3.10 1.27 -11.48
C THR A 80 -3.77 2.18 -12.50
N LEU A 81 -3.03 3.20 -12.91
CA LEU A 81 -3.39 4.08 -14.01
C LEU A 81 -2.38 3.94 -15.14
N VAL A 82 -2.85 3.59 -16.34
CA VAL A 82 -2.08 3.60 -17.58
C VAL A 82 -2.43 4.87 -18.35
N LEU A 83 -1.52 5.84 -18.35
CA LEU A 83 -1.62 7.07 -19.12
C LEU A 83 -0.95 6.89 -20.48
N THR A 84 -1.67 7.26 -21.52
CA THR A 84 -1.20 7.23 -22.90
C THR A 84 -1.54 8.55 -23.60
N PRO A 85 -0.94 8.81 -24.77
CA PRO A 85 -1.38 9.90 -25.62
C PRO A 85 -2.83 9.82 -26.13
N HIS A 86 -3.51 8.69 -25.94
CA HIS A 86 -4.84 8.39 -26.49
C HIS A 86 -5.94 8.42 -25.42
N PHE A 87 -5.61 8.03 -24.18
CA PHE A 87 -6.55 7.85 -23.07
C PHE A 87 -5.81 7.69 -21.73
N ALA A 88 -6.57 7.78 -20.64
CA ALA A 88 -6.21 7.37 -19.30
C ALA A 88 -7.01 6.10 -18.92
N TYR A 89 -6.33 4.99 -18.62
CA TYR A 89 -6.98 3.70 -18.34
C TYR A 89 -6.75 3.26 -16.90
N ILE A 90 -7.84 3.10 -16.15
CA ILE A 90 -7.84 2.63 -14.77
C ILE A 90 -8.05 1.11 -14.74
N LEU A 91 -7.12 0.40 -14.09
CA LEU A 91 -7.24 -1.02 -13.82
C LEU A 91 -7.57 -1.21 -12.34
N GLU A 92 -8.81 -1.59 -12.04
CA GLU A 92 -9.26 -1.94 -10.69
C GLU A 92 -9.04 -3.44 -10.46
N VAL A 93 -8.06 -3.83 -9.63
CA VAL A 93 -7.60 -5.23 -9.58
C VAL A 93 -8.19 -5.95 -8.38
N LYS A 94 -9.00 -6.99 -8.64
CA LYS A 94 -9.56 -7.85 -7.58
C LYS A 94 -8.95 -9.25 -7.60
N ASN A 95 -8.23 -9.60 -6.54
CA ASN A 95 -7.72 -10.96 -6.33
C ASN A 95 -8.71 -11.80 -5.49
N ILE A 96 -9.84 -12.17 -6.11
CA ILE A 96 -10.93 -12.87 -5.43
C ILE A 96 -11.27 -14.15 -6.20
N SER A 97 -11.38 -15.28 -5.50
CA SER A 97 -11.78 -16.58 -6.07
C SER A 97 -13.23 -16.92 -5.74
N GLY A 98 -13.82 -17.86 -6.48
CA GLY A 98 -15.18 -18.34 -6.29
C GLY A 98 -16.17 -17.68 -7.23
N LYS A 99 -17.45 -18.02 -7.05
CA LYS A 99 -18.55 -17.46 -7.83
C LYS A 99 -18.79 -16.01 -7.43
N LEU A 100 -18.72 -15.09 -8.39
CA LEU A 100 -18.88 -13.66 -8.18
C LEU A 100 -20.18 -13.17 -8.82
N GLU A 101 -21.04 -12.54 -8.04
CA GLU A 101 -22.33 -12.02 -8.46
C GLU A 101 -22.45 -10.57 -7.98
N LEU A 102 -23.01 -9.69 -8.82
CA LEU A 102 -23.35 -8.35 -8.38
C LEU A 102 -24.75 -8.35 -7.80
N VAL A 103 -24.86 -7.80 -6.59
CA VAL A 103 -26.15 -7.50 -5.96
C VAL A 103 -26.43 -6.03 -6.19
N GLN A 104 -27.66 -5.74 -6.61
CA GLN A 104 -28.14 -4.37 -6.76
C GLN A 104 -28.94 -3.98 -5.51
N GLN A 105 -28.93 -2.68 -5.19
CA GLN A 105 -29.74 -2.09 -4.10
C GLN A 105 -29.52 -2.74 -2.71
N PRO A 106 -28.33 -2.60 -2.08
CA PRO A 106 -27.19 -1.77 -2.49
C PRO A 106 -26.21 -2.49 -3.43
N ALA A 107 -25.40 -1.71 -4.16
CA ALA A 107 -24.39 -2.24 -5.07
C ALA A 107 -23.28 -2.97 -4.30
N LEU A 108 -23.30 -4.30 -4.33
CA LEU A 108 -22.34 -5.15 -3.62
C LEU A 108 -21.80 -6.25 -4.54
N LEU A 109 -20.61 -6.74 -4.22
CA LEU A 109 -20.05 -7.95 -4.79
C LEU A 109 -20.32 -9.12 -3.84
N LYS A 110 -21.17 -10.04 -4.23
CA LYS A 110 -21.37 -11.31 -3.54
C LYS A 110 -20.37 -12.33 -4.06
N ARG A 111 -19.65 -12.98 -3.14
CA ARG A 111 -18.77 -14.11 -3.41
C ARG A 111 -19.35 -15.37 -2.77
N THR A 112 -19.54 -16.42 -3.56
CA THR A 112 -19.81 -17.76 -3.04
C THR A 112 -18.56 -18.63 -3.18
N THR A 113 -18.05 -19.13 -2.06
CA THR A 113 -16.87 -20.02 -2.02
C THR A 113 -17.24 -21.44 -2.42
N ARG A 114 -16.24 -22.29 -2.68
CA ARG A 114 -16.46 -23.70 -3.05
C ARG A 114 -17.17 -24.53 -1.98
N ASP A 115 -17.03 -24.17 -0.71
CA ASP A 115 -17.76 -24.76 0.42
C ASP A 115 -19.17 -24.16 0.61
N GLY A 116 -19.67 -23.36 -0.35
CA GLY A 116 -21.02 -22.81 -0.35
C GLY A 116 -21.22 -21.56 0.52
N LYS A 117 -20.18 -21.07 1.21
CA LYS A 117 -20.29 -19.87 2.05
C LYS A 117 -20.35 -18.61 1.20
N SER A 118 -21.29 -17.72 1.55
CA SER A 118 -21.43 -16.42 0.90
C SER A 118 -20.79 -15.32 1.74
N ASN A 119 -20.03 -14.45 1.09
CA ASN A 119 -19.52 -13.20 1.66
C ASN A 119 -19.90 -12.03 0.76
N TYR A 120 -20.06 -10.85 1.35
CA TYR A 120 -20.36 -9.61 0.63
C TYR A 120 -19.19 -8.64 0.77
N PHE A 121 -18.88 -7.98 -0.33
CA PHE A 121 -17.85 -6.95 -0.43
C PHE A 121 -18.45 -5.71 -1.09
N GLN A 122 -17.78 -4.57 -0.93
CA GLN A 122 -18.09 -3.39 -1.73
C GLN A 122 -17.98 -3.72 -3.23
N SER A 123 -18.87 -3.14 -4.03
CA SER A 123 -18.82 -3.34 -5.48
C SER A 123 -17.56 -2.72 -6.08
N PRO A 124 -16.74 -3.48 -6.82
CA PRO A 124 -15.56 -2.95 -7.49
C PRO A 124 -15.93 -1.91 -8.57
N PHE A 125 -17.16 -1.95 -9.10
CA PHE A 125 -17.61 -0.98 -10.09
C PHE A 125 -17.96 0.37 -9.48
N VAL A 126 -18.41 0.41 -8.22
CA VAL A 126 -18.59 1.69 -7.53
C VAL A 126 -17.23 2.34 -7.35
N GLN A 127 -16.22 1.59 -6.90
CA GLN A 127 -14.84 2.06 -6.77
C GLN A 127 -14.27 2.54 -8.11
N LEU A 128 -14.40 1.72 -9.16
CA LEU A 128 -13.97 2.05 -10.52
C LEU A 128 -14.64 3.32 -11.07
N ASN A 129 -15.97 3.41 -10.98
CA ASN A 129 -16.71 4.56 -11.52
C ASN A 129 -16.35 5.85 -10.78
N THR A 130 -16.20 5.79 -9.45
CA THR A 130 -15.73 6.92 -8.65
C THR A 130 -14.33 7.35 -9.10
N ALA A 131 -13.41 6.42 -9.29
CA ALA A 131 -12.06 6.71 -9.77
C ALA A 131 -12.04 7.32 -11.19
N VAL A 132 -12.83 6.76 -12.12
CA VAL A 132 -12.98 7.30 -13.48
C VAL A 132 -13.52 8.72 -13.44
N ASN A 133 -14.60 8.98 -12.71
CA ASN A 133 -15.19 10.31 -12.62
C ASN A 133 -14.21 11.32 -12.00
N THR A 134 -13.55 10.93 -10.91
CA THR A 134 -12.58 11.79 -10.21
C THR A 134 -11.42 12.18 -11.11
N LEU A 135 -10.81 11.22 -11.81
CA LEU A 135 -9.71 11.51 -12.72
C LEU A 135 -10.18 12.33 -13.94
N ASN A 136 -11.40 12.08 -14.42
CA ASN A 136 -11.96 12.85 -15.53
C ASN A 136 -12.17 14.32 -15.14
N PHE A 137 -12.74 14.58 -13.96
CA PHE A 137 -12.85 15.95 -13.43
C PHE A 137 -11.48 16.60 -13.21
N TRP A 138 -10.50 15.84 -12.70
CA TRP A 138 -9.15 16.33 -12.53
C TRP A 138 -8.54 16.78 -13.87
N LEU A 139 -8.63 15.96 -14.93
CA LEU A 139 -8.11 16.28 -16.25
C LEU A 139 -8.81 17.47 -16.90
N LEU A 140 -10.15 17.53 -16.79
CA LEU A 140 -10.93 18.67 -17.29
C LEU A 140 -10.54 19.98 -16.59
N ALA A 141 -10.25 19.95 -15.29
CA ALA A 141 -9.78 21.13 -14.56
C ALA A 141 -8.41 21.64 -15.02
N GLN A 142 -7.65 20.82 -15.77
CA GLN A 142 -6.36 21.19 -16.38
C GLN A 142 -6.50 21.50 -17.89
N ASP A 143 -7.71 21.64 -18.42
CA ASP A 143 -8.02 21.80 -19.84
C ASP A 143 -7.48 20.65 -20.72
N ILE A 144 -7.46 19.42 -20.17
CA ILE A 144 -7.02 18.22 -20.89
C ILE A 144 -8.23 17.32 -21.18
N ASP A 145 -8.53 17.16 -22.47
CA ASP A 145 -9.63 16.32 -22.94
C ASP A 145 -9.10 15.01 -23.54
N ILE A 146 -8.95 13.99 -22.70
CA ILE A 146 -8.72 12.61 -23.14
C ILE A 146 -9.72 11.66 -22.46
N PRO A 147 -10.13 10.57 -23.11
CA PRO A 147 -11.00 9.57 -22.49
C PRO A 147 -10.40 9.00 -21.21
N VAL A 148 -11.15 9.05 -20.11
CA VAL A 148 -10.89 8.25 -18.92
C VAL A 148 -11.77 7.01 -18.99
N ILE A 149 -11.14 5.86 -19.08
CA ILE A 149 -11.78 4.55 -19.19
C ILE A 149 -11.23 3.63 -18.13
N GLY A 150 -11.95 2.55 -17.83
CA GLY A 150 -11.42 1.56 -16.90
C GLY A 150 -12.23 0.28 -16.85
N ALA A 151 -11.63 -0.74 -16.26
CA ALA A 151 -12.22 -2.06 -16.11
C ALA A 151 -11.80 -2.72 -14.81
N VAL A 152 -12.63 -3.65 -14.35
CA VAL A 152 -12.31 -4.53 -13.23
C VAL A 152 -11.53 -5.73 -13.76
N PHE A 153 -10.32 -5.95 -13.22
CA PHE A 153 -9.47 -7.08 -13.57
C PHE A 153 -9.42 -8.13 -12.46
N LEU A 154 -9.80 -9.35 -12.79
CA LEU A 154 -9.79 -10.49 -11.87
C LEU A 154 -8.42 -11.17 -11.91
N ALA A 155 -7.70 -11.10 -10.80
CA ALA A 155 -6.34 -11.66 -10.68
C ALA A 155 -6.33 -13.16 -10.30
N SER A 156 -7.45 -13.69 -9.81
CA SER A 156 -7.58 -15.10 -9.49
C SER A 156 -8.03 -15.90 -10.71
N LYS A 157 -7.30 -16.97 -11.03
CA LYS A 157 -7.71 -17.95 -12.05
C LYS A 157 -8.92 -18.79 -11.65
N TYR A 158 -9.34 -18.72 -10.39
CA TYR A 158 -10.50 -19.42 -9.85
C TYR A 158 -11.68 -18.49 -9.63
N ALA A 159 -11.65 -17.28 -10.19
CA ALA A 159 -12.81 -16.39 -10.21
C ALA A 159 -13.80 -16.87 -11.28
N GLU A 160 -15.06 -16.92 -10.92
CA GLU A 160 -16.17 -17.28 -11.81
C GLU A 160 -17.13 -16.08 -11.85
N PRO A 161 -16.90 -15.09 -12.74
CA PRO A 161 -17.76 -13.91 -12.83
C PRO A 161 -19.11 -14.26 -13.48
N HIS A 162 -20.20 -14.07 -12.75
CA HIS A 162 -21.58 -14.11 -13.24
C HIS A 162 -22.10 -12.68 -13.35
N PHE A 163 -21.51 -11.93 -14.28
CA PHE A 163 -21.87 -10.55 -14.56
C PHE A 163 -22.58 -10.44 -15.92
N GLU A 164 -23.23 -9.30 -16.16
CA GLU A 164 -23.81 -9.03 -17.47
C GLU A 164 -22.72 -8.91 -18.55
N LYS A 165 -23.02 -9.38 -19.77
CA LYS A 165 -22.03 -9.49 -20.87
C LYS A 165 -21.36 -8.16 -21.27
N LYS A 166 -21.98 -7.01 -20.98
CA LYS A 166 -21.47 -5.69 -21.37
C LYS A 166 -20.59 -5.03 -20.31
N MET A 167 -20.42 -5.65 -19.15
CA MET A 167 -19.62 -5.05 -18.08
C MET A 167 -18.13 -5.12 -18.41
N PRO A 168 -17.34 -4.06 -18.12
CA PRO A 168 -15.91 -4.03 -18.39
C PRO A 168 -15.17 -4.88 -17.34
N VAL A 169 -15.22 -6.19 -17.51
CA VAL A 169 -14.58 -7.17 -16.63
C VAL A 169 -13.73 -8.12 -17.44
N HIS A 170 -12.49 -8.26 -17.01
CA HIS A 170 -11.52 -9.12 -17.66
C HIS A 170 -10.73 -9.90 -16.61
N PHE A 171 -10.09 -11.00 -16.99
CA PHE A 171 -9.00 -11.55 -16.23
C PHE A 171 -7.72 -10.75 -16.50
N ILE A 172 -6.82 -10.67 -15.52
CA ILE A 172 -5.54 -9.94 -15.69
C ILE A 172 -4.74 -10.38 -16.92
N ARG A 173 -4.87 -11.65 -17.35
CA ARG A 173 -4.17 -12.18 -18.53
C ARG A 173 -4.58 -11.52 -19.85
N GLU A 174 -5.75 -10.87 -19.87
CA GLU A 174 -6.31 -10.17 -21.04
C GLU A 174 -5.84 -8.70 -21.12
N ILE A 175 -5.11 -8.21 -20.10
CA ILE A 175 -4.59 -6.82 -20.07
C ILE A 175 -3.85 -6.42 -21.36
N PRO A 176 -2.93 -7.25 -21.93
CA PRO A 176 -2.28 -6.91 -23.19
C PRO A 176 -3.26 -6.63 -24.33
N ASP A 177 -4.20 -7.55 -24.55
CA ASP A 177 -5.15 -7.45 -25.66
C ASP A 177 -6.11 -6.26 -25.47
N VAL A 178 -6.57 -6.03 -24.23
CA VAL A 178 -7.42 -4.89 -23.88
C VAL A 178 -6.71 -3.57 -24.15
N LEU A 179 -5.49 -3.38 -23.64
CA LEU A 179 -4.74 -2.13 -23.84
C LEU A 179 -4.38 -1.89 -25.31
N HIS A 180 -3.99 -2.93 -26.05
CA HIS A 180 -3.72 -2.80 -27.49
C HIS A 180 -4.96 -2.45 -28.30
N SER A 181 -6.11 -3.05 -27.96
CA SER A 181 -7.39 -2.73 -28.58
C SER A 181 -7.75 -1.25 -28.38
N GLU A 182 -7.65 -0.74 -27.16
CA GLU A 182 -7.94 0.67 -26.88
C GLU A 182 -6.98 1.63 -27.61
N ILE A 183 -5.69 1.31 -27.70
CA ILE A 183 -4.71 2.14 -28.43
C ILE A 183 -5.03 2.16 -29.93
N THR A 184 -5.39 1.00 -30.51
CA THR A 184 -5.66 0.88 -31.94
C THR A 184 -6.94 1.61 -32.34
N ASN A 185 -7.95 1.59 -31.47
CA ASN A 185 -9.28 2.13 -31.77
C ASN A 185 -9.44 3.61 -31.42
N ARG A 186 -8.40 4.29 -30.90
CA ARG A 186 -8.48 5.69 -30.47
C ARG A 186 -7.38 6.53 -31.10
N PRO A 187 -7.71 7.77 -31.53
CA PRO A 187 -6.69 8.69 -32.02
C PRO A 187 -5.77 9.14 -30.89
N LYS A 188 -4.58 9.61 -31.27
CA LYS A 188 -3.70 10.36 -30.37
C LYS A 188 -4.30 11.75 -30.16
N LEU A 189 -4.57 12.12 -28.91
CA LEU A 189 -5.23 13.37 -28.52
C LEU A 189 -4.27 14.36 -27.87
N ILE A 190 -3.27 13.85 -27.15
CA ILE A 190 -2.22 14.66 -26.51
C ILE A 190 -0.82 14.18 -26.93
N ASN A 191 0.22 14.93 -26.58
CA ASN A 191 1.60 14.53 -26.83
C ASN A 191 2.22 13.88 -25.57
N GLU A 192 3.42 13.31 -25.74
CA GLU A 192 4.12 12.58 -24.67
C GLU A 192 4.59 13.50 -23.54
N ALA A 193 4.88 14.77 -23.85
CA ALA A 193 5.22 15.75 -22.82
C ALA A 193 4.03 16.08 -21.92
N THR A 194 2.81 16.15 -22.48
CA THR A 194 1.57 16.29 -21.71
C THR A 194 1.33 15.06 -20.83
N VAL A 195 1.56 13.84 -21.34
CA VAL A 195 1.47 12.60 -20.53
C VAL A 195 2.43 12.65 -19.34
N ASP A 196 3.66 13.09 -19.56
CA ASP A 196 4.69 13.22 -18.51
C ASP A 196 4.33 14.27 -17.47
N TRP A 197 3.78 15.39 -17.94
CA TRP A 197 3.28 16.44 -17.08
C TRP A 197 2.13 15.95 -16.20
N ILE A 198 1.12 15.27 -16.77
CA ILE A 198 -0.01 14.69 -16.02
C ILE A 198 0.53 13.75 -14.94
N ALA A 199 1.43 12.84 -15.32
CA ALA A 199 1.99 11.86 -14.39
C ALA A 199 2.72 12.54 -13.21
N THR A 200 3.48 13.60 -13.51
CA THR A 200 4.22 14.36 -12.49
C THR A 200 3.28 15.17 -11.60
N ALA A 201 2.27 15.83 -12.18
CA ALA A 201 1.28 16.61 -11.45
C ALA A 201 0.48 15.76 -10.48
N LEU A 202 -0.06 14.62 -10.94
CA LEU A 202 -0.79 13.67 -10.10
C LEU A 202 0.05 13.16 -8.91
N ARG A 203 1.35 12.88 -9.12
CA ARG A 203 2.26 12.47 -8.05
C ARG A 203 2.56 13.58 -7.05
N ASN A 204 2.62 14.83 -7.50
CA ASN A 204 2.89 15.97 -6.63
C ASN A 204 1.69 16.37 -5.78
N GLU A 205 0.48 16.11 -6.25
CA GLU A 205 -0.78 16.38 -5.56
C GLU A 205 -1.23 15.23 -4.65
N GLU A 206 -0.50 14.10 -4.65
CA GLU A 206 -0.84 12.91 -3.88
C GLU A 206 -0.88 13.22 -2.37
N ILE A 207 -2.05 13.01 -1.76
CA ILE A 207 -2.24 13.19 -0.31
C ILE A 207 -2.02 11.85 0.37
N PRO A 208 -1.09 11.73 1.33
CA PRO A 208 -0.89 10.48 2.05
C PRO A 208 -2.14 10.12 2.87
N TYR A 209 -2.81 9.02 2.53
CA TYR A 209 -3.88 8.47 3.34
C TYR A 209 -3.36 8.11 4.75
N GLU A 210 -3.99 8.64 5.81
CA GLU A 210 -3.46 8.52 7.19
C GLU A 210 -4.16 7.42 8.00
N GLN A 211 -3.62 6.19 7.92
CA GLN A 211 -4.06 5.06 8.77
C GLN A 211 -3.23 4.89 10.05
N PHE A 212 -2.15 5.66 10.19
CA PHE A 212 -1.21 5.55 11.29
C PHE A 212 -1.54 6.56 12.40
N PRO A 213 -1.29 6.25 13.69
CA PRO A 213 -0.69 5.03 14.20
C PRO A 213 -1.70 3.87 14.26
N LEU A 214 -1.25 2.65 13.97
CA LEU A 214 -2.14 1.49 13.87
C LEU A 214 -2.88 1.14 15.17
N CYS A 215 -2.34 1.50 16.34
CA CYS A 215 -3.09 1.34 17.60
C CYS A 215 -4.44 2.08 17.56
N ASN A 216 -4.49 3.27 16.96
CA ASN A 216 -5.74 4.02 16.85
C ASN A 216 -6.67 3.40 15.81
N HIS A 217 -6.11 2.86 14.71
CA HIS A 217 -6.89 2.24 13.65
C HIS A 217 -7.60 0.95 14.12
N PHE A 218 -6.96 0.15 14.96
CA PHE A 218 -7.50 -1.12 15.47
C PHE A 218 -8.09 -1.04 16.89
N ASP A 219 -8.19 0.16 17.47
CA ASP A 219 -8.59 0.39 18.86
C ASP A 219 -7.80 -0.46 19.88
N LEU A 220 -6.46 -0.46 19.75
CA LEU A 220 -5.54 -1.18 20.63
C LEU A 220 -4.89 -0.25 21.65
N ALA A 221 -4.86 -0.67 22.91
CA ALA A 221 -4.07 0.02 23.92
C ALA A 221 -2.58 -0.32 23.74
N PRO A 222 -1.66 0.68 23.68
CA PRO A 222 -0.22 0.44 23.57
C PRO A 222 0.38 -0.51 24.61
N VAL A 223 -0.24 -0.61 25.80
CA VAL A 223 0.18 -1.49 26.90
C VAL A 223 -0.03 -2.98 26.58
N ASP A 224 -0.92 -3.31 25.65
CA ASP A 224 -1.22 -4.69 25.24
C ASP A 224 -0.19 -5.23 24.23
N LEU A 225 0.74 -4.38 23.79
CA LEU A 225 1.75 -4.70 22.78
C LEU A 225 3.13 -4.90 23.39
N PHE A 226 3.84 -5.92 22.90
CA PHE A 226 5.25 -6.10 23.19
C PHE A 226 6.08 -4.99 22.54
N THR A 227 6.91 -4.34 23.35
CA THR A 227 7.81 -3.25 22.91
C THR A 227 9.20 -3.73 22.52
N ASP A 228 9.52 -5.02 22.74
CA ASP A 228 10.80 -5.61 22.38
C ASP A 228 11.15 -5.37 20.90
N SER A 229 12.43 -5.23 20.59
CA SER A 229 12.89 -5.29 19.21
C SER A 229 12.57 -6.67 18.62
N LEU A 230 12.31 -6.70 17.32
CA LEU A 230 11.90 -7.93 16.63
C LEU A 230 13.03 -8.46 15.73
N CYS A 231 13.09 -9.77 15.57
CA CYS A 231 14.07 -10.46 14.73
C CYS A 231 13.93 -10.10 13.25
N ARG A 232 15.03 -9.77 12.57
CA ARG A 232 15.07 -9.48 11.12
C ARG A 232 14.70 -10.69 10.25
N LYS A 233 14.80 -11.91 10.77
CA LYS A 233 14.50 -13.16 10.04
C LYS A 233 13.03 -13.59 10.13
N CYS A 234 12.43 -13.52 11.32
CA CYS A 234 11.11 -14.12 11.57
C CYS A 234 10.13 -13.23 12.35
N LEU A 235 10.52 -11.98 12.64
CA LEU A 235 9.78 -11.02 13.46
C LEU A 235 9.49 -11.48 14.90
N GLY A 236 10.05 -12.61 15.35
CA GLY A 236 9.94 -13.02 16.75
C GLY A 236 10.68 -12.06 17.69
N ARG A 237 10.16 -11.89 18.91
CA ARG A 237 10.75 -11.00 19.93
C ARG A 237 12.21 -11.33 20.20
N LEU A 238 13.01 -10.28 20.41
CA LEU A 238 14.41 -10.40 20.81
C LEU A 238 14.53 -10.24 22.32
N GLU A 239 15.11 -11.24 22.96
CA GLU A 239 15.66 -11.10 24.28
C GLU A 239 16.99 -10.34 24.19
N THR A 240 17.15 -9.28 24.97
CA THR A 240 18.27 -8.34 24.86
C THR A 240 19.11 -8.32 26.14
N SER A 241 19.87 -9.40 26.37
CA SER A 241 20.82 -9.48 27.50
C SER A 241 21.94 -8.43 27.43
N THR A 242 22.20 -7.88 26.24
CA THR A 242 23.11 -6.74 26.03
C THR A 242 22.43 -5.66 25.20
N LYS A 243 22.96 -4.43 25.24
CA LYS A 243 22.49 -3.32 24.39
C LYS A 243 22.93 -3.42 22.92
N ARG A 244 23.55 -4.51 22.48
CA ARG A 244 24.12 -4.66 21.12
C ARG A 244 23.55 -5.87 20.38
N ILE A 245 23.57 -7.03 21.02
CA ILE A 245 23.15 -8.30 20.44
C ILE A 245 21.94 -8.82 21.20
N GLY A 246 20.92 -9.27 20.47
CA GLY A 246 19.77 -9.97 21.01
C GLY A 246 19.63 -11.36 20.41
N THR A 247 18.95 -12.24 21.15
CA THR A 247 18.62 -13.61 20.73
C THR A 247 17.13 -13.70 20.46
N CYS A 248 16.73 -14.21 19.29
CA CYS A 248 15.33 -14.35 18.97
C CYS A 248 14.68 -15.50 19.75
N LEU A 249 13.62 -15.20 20.49
CA LEU A 249 12.85 -16.19 21.27
C LEU A 249 12.11 -17.23 20.43
N LYS A 250 11.96 -16.99 19.12
CA LYS A 250 11.24 -17.87 18.19
C LYS A 250 12.16 -18.78 17.36
N CYS A 251 13.32 -18.27 16.93
CA CYS A 251 14.20 -18.99 16.01
C CYS A 251 15.66 -19.11 16.48
N ASN A 252 15.95 -18.66 17.71
CA ASN A 252 17.27 -18.69 18.34
C ASN A 252 18.39 -17.94 17.60
N ASN A 253 18.05 -17.20 16.53
CA ASN A 253 19.02 -16.41 15.79
C ASN A 253 19.57 -15.26 16.63
N ARG A 254 20.89 -15.23 16.82
CA ARG A 254 21.62 -14.12 17.43
C ARG A 254 21.89 -13.04 16.39
N GLN A 255 21.57 -11.78 16.69
CA GLN A 255 21.74 -10.67 15.75
C GLN A 255 21.95 -9.33 16.46
N TRP A 256 22.44 -8.36 15.70
CA TRP A 256 22.42 -6.95 16.12
C TRP A 256 20.99 -6.49 16.32
N ILE A 257 20.73 -5.78 17.42
CA ILE A 257 19.40 -5.30 17.74
C ILE A 257 18.98 -4.24 16.70
N PRO A 258 17.86 -4.43 15.98
CA PRO A 258 17.41 -3.54 14.91
C PRO A 258 16.70 -2.31 15.47
N TYR A 259 17.47 -1.41 16.10
CA TYR A 259 16.92 -0.23 16.77
C TYR A 259 16.24 0.76 15.80
N THR A 260 16.76 0.90 14.58
CA THR A 260 16.17 1.77 13.56
C THR A 260 14.78 1.26 13.18
N GLU A 261 14.65 -0.02 12.86
CA GLU A 261 13.36 -0.66 12.55
C GLU A 261 12.42 -0.63 13.76
N THR A 262 12.94 -0.77 14.98
CA THR A 262 12.15 -0.63 16.21
C THR A 262 11.56 0.78 16.34
N MET A 263 12.28 1.82 15.94
CA MET A 263 11.72 3.18 15.90
C MET A 263 10.76 3.41 14.73
N VAL A 264 10.97 2.77 13.59
CA VAL A 264 9.96 2.80 12.50
C VAL A 264 8.64 2.20 12.98
N ASP A 265 8.69 1.04 13.66
CA ASP A 265 7.52 0.45 14.29
C ASP A 265 6.86 1.40 15.29
N TYR A 266 7.66 2.09 16.12
CA TYR A 266 7.13 3.08 17.06
C TYR A 266 6.23 4.11 16.35
N PHE A 267 6.73 4.69 15.24
CA PHE A 267 6.00 5.74 14.53
C PHE A 267 4.79 5.24 13.74
N LEU A 268 4.83 4.00 13.26
CA LEU A 268 3.72 3.39 12.52
C LEU A 268 2.65 2.82 13.43
N ILE A 269 3.01 2.31 14.60
CA ILE A 269 2.10 1.52 15.44
C ILE A 269 1.63 2.31 16.65
N PHE A 270 2.53 3.01 17.34
CA PHE A 270 2.28 3.54 18.67
C PHE A 270 1.95 5.03 18.68
N ASN A 271 2.75 5.86 18.00
CA ASN A 271 2.56 7.32 18.04
C ASN A 271 3.20 8.02 16.83
N LYS A 272 2.55 9.04 16.25
CA LYS A 272 3.08 9.79 15.10
C LYS A 272 4.37 10.56 15.41
N THR A 273 4.55 11.00 16.67
CA THR A 273 5.71 11.81 17.06
C THR A 273 6.30 11.36 18.39
N ALA A 274 7.59 11.64 18.61
CA ALA A 274 8.25 11.37 19.89
C ALA A 274 9.40 12.34 20.17
N THR A 275 9.62 12.66 21.43
CA THR A 275 10.84 13.36 21.87
C THR A 275 12.01 12.38 21.93
N LEU A 276 13.25 12.89 21.94
CA LEU A 276 14.44 12.06 22.15
C LEU A 276 14.36 11.25 23.46
N ALA A 277 13.76 11.82 24.50
CA ALA A 277 13.58 11.15 25.79
C ALA A 277 12.59 9.97 25.66
N SER A 278 11.49 10.15 24.95
CA SER A 278 10.52 9.09 24.67
C SER A 278 11.15 7.97 23.83
N CYS A 279 11.89 8.30 22.77
CA CYS A 279 12.62 7.31 21.97
C CYS A 279 13.66 6.54 22.81
N SER A 280 14.40 7.25 23.67
CA SER A 280 15.41 6.68 24.57
C SER A 280 14.80 5.69 25.56
N LYS A 281 13.65 6.05 26.14
CA LYS A 281 12.88 5.17 27.02
C LYS A 281 12.37 3.93 26.27
N PHE A 282 11.77 4.12 25.09
CA PHE A 282 11.21 3.02 24.29
C PHE A 282 12.27 2.01 23.86
N LEU A 283 13.45 2.47 23.43
CA LEU A 283 14.55 1.60 23.01
C LEU A 283 15.38 1.03 24.18
N ASN A 284 15.13 1.48 25.41
CA ASN A 284 15.99 1.20 26.56
C ASN A 284 17.49 1.55 26.31
N LEU A 285 17.74 2.69 25.67
CA LEU A 285 19.07 3.18 25.30
C LEU A 285 19.35 4.55 25.91
N GLY A 286 20.64 4.84 26.16
CA GLY A 286 21.04 6.19 26.56
C GLY A 286 20.86 7.21 25.44
N ARG A 287 20.54 8.47 25.80
CA ARG A 287 20.22 9.56 24.87
C ARG A 287 21.22 9.74 23.72
N SER A 288 22.53 9.62 23.99
CA SER A 288 23.56 9.77 22.96
C SER A 288 23.45 8.72 21.85
N LYS A 289 23.21 7.45 22.22
CA LYS A 289 23.05 6.36 21.23
C LYS A 289 21.72 6.49 20.48
N THR A 290 20.65 6.84 21.18
CA THR A 290 19.34 7.13 20.56
C THR A 290 19.45 8.26 19.55
N ALA A 291 20.15 9.35 19.89
CA ALA A 291 20.34 10.48 18.98
C ALA A 291 21.07 10.07 17.69
N LYS A 292 22.04 9.15 17.77
CA LYS A 292 22.70 8.59 16.58
C LYS A 292 21.73 7.80 15.69
N ILE A 293 20.84 7.00 16.28
CA ILE A 293 19.80 6.26 15.53
C ILE A 293 18.83 7.24 14.84
N MET A 294 18.40 8.28 15.57
CA MET A 294 17.48 9.29 15.05
C MET A 294 18.07 10.21 13.97
N LYS A 295 19.37 10.10 13.66
CA LYS A 295 19.99 10.74 12.48
C LYS A 295 19.75 9.98 11.18
N SER A 296 19.18 8.77 11.24
CA SER A 296 18.78 8.04 10.04
C SER A 296 17.86 8.91 9.16
N PRO A 297 18.01 8.89 7.83
CA PRO A 297 17.15 9.65 6.92
C PRO A 297 15.68 9.21 6.97
N LEU A 298 15.38 8.07 7.60
CA LEU A 298 14.02 7.61 7.87
C LEU A 298 13.29 8.45 8.91
N PHE A 299 13.99 9.33 9.64
CA PHE A 299 13.38 10.18 10.67
C PHE A 299 13.59 11.66 10.35
N LYS A 300 12.52 12.46 10.51
CA LYS A 300 12.57 13.90 10.40
C LYS A 300 12.57 14.52 11.79
N ARG A 301 13.49 15.45 12.02
CA ARG A 301 13.53 16.28 13.23
C ARG A 301 12.61 17.50 13.03
N ARG A 302 11.75 17.78 14.00
CA ARG A 302 10.92 18.99 14.08
C ARG A 302 11.33 19.82 15.30
N GLY A 303 11.42 21.14 15.13
CA GLY A 303 11.78 22.08 16.19
C GLY A 303 13.28 22.21 16.46
N ASN A 304 13.68 23.36 17.02
CA ASN A 304 15.09 23.76 17.13
C ASN A 304 15.67 23.70 18.56
N THR A 305 14.86 23.45 19.59
CA THR A 305 15.29 23.51 21.01
C THR A 305 14.60 22.43 21.87
N ASN A 306 14.10 22.77 23.07
CA ASN A 306 13.51 21.86 24.05
C ASN A 306 12.19 21.22 23.57
N ARG A 307 11.65 21.70 22.45
CA ARG A 307 10.48 21.14 21.74
C ARG A 307 10.87 20.23 20.57
N THR A 308 12.10 19.72 20.55
CA THR A 308 12.54 18.82 19.48
C THR A 308 11.74 17.51 19.54
N SER A 309 10.99 17.23 18.48
CA SER A 309 10.33 15.95 18.25
C SER A 309 10.84 15.31 16.97
N PHE A 310 10.60 14.01 16.86
CA PHE A 310 10.88 13.20 15.70
C PHE A 310 9.60 12.60 15.17
N GLU A 311 9.53 12.46 13.85
CA GLU A 311 8.49 11.75 13.13
C GLU A 311 9.13 10.91 12.01
N LEU A 312 8.35 10.01 11.45
CA LEU A 312 8.78 9.20 10.31
C LEU A 312 8.84 10.04 9.04
N ASN A 313 9.97 10.00 8.34
CA ASN A 313 10.13 10.59 7.02
C ASN A 313 9.67 9.59 5.96
N ARG A 314 8.34 9.51 5.76
CA ARG A 314 7.70 8.53 4.86
C ARG A 314 8.29 8.50 3.44
N PRO A 315 8.58 9.64 2.77
CA PRO A 315 9.21 9.64 1.43
C PRO A 315 10.56 8.89 1.36
N ASN A 316 11.28 8.80 2.48
CA ASN A 316 12.56 8.07 2.55
C ASN A 316 12.39 6.59 2.88
N MET A 317 11.17 6.12 3.13
CA MET A 317 10.92 4.71 3.38
C MET A 317 10.93 3.92 2.08
N LYS A 318 11.74 2.88 2.06
CA LYS A 318 11.73 1.88 0.99
C LYS A 318 11.57 0.51 1.61
N ILE A 319 10.56 -0.23 1.15
CA ILE A 319 10.31 -1.59 1.58
C ILE A 319 10.48 -2.46 0.35
N SER A 320 11.36 -3.44 0.46
CA SER A 320 11.63 -4.42 -0.59
C SER A 320 10.38 -5.26 -0.93
N PRO A 321 10.33 -5.90 -2.12
CA PRO A 321 9.21 -6.75 -2.50
C PRO A 321 8.91 -7.91 -1.53
N ASP A 322 9.89 -8.36 -0.74
CA ASP A 322 9.72 -9.37 0.32
C ASP A 322 9.31 -8.78 1.69
N GLY A 323 8.97 -7.50 1.74
CA GLY A 323 8.45 -6.83 2.93
C GLY A 323 9.50 -6.43 3.95
N LYS A 324 10.78 -6.30 3.56
CA LYS A 324 11.85 -5.83 4.46
C LYS A 324 12.13 -4.35 4.24
N LEU A 325 12.19 -3.61 5.34
CA LEU A 325 12.61 -2.21 5.33
C LEU A 325 14.08 -2.11 4.89
N MET A 326 14.33 -1.27 3.89
CA MET A 326 15.66 -0.95 3.40
C MET A 326 16.18 0.30 4.10
N ILE A 327 17.15 0.13 5.00
CA ILE A 327 17.76 1.25 5.72
C ILE A 327 18.84 1.89 4.84
N PRO A 328 18.74 3.19 4.51
CA PRO A 328 19.76 3.85 3.70
C PRO A 328 21.13 3.81 4.39
N GLY A 329 22.15 3.32 3.67
CA GLY A 329 23.54 3.26 4.16
C GLY A 329 23.93 2.00 4.94
N GLU A 330 23.00 1.07 5.24
CA GLU A 330 23.38 -0.26 5.72
C GLU A 330 23.84 -1.12 4.52
N ARG A 331 25.09 -1.63 4.57
CA ARG A 331 25.55 -2.66 3.61
C ARG A 331 24.85 -3.98 3.95
N LYS A 332 24.31 -4.66 2.92
CA LYS A 332 23.58 -5.93 3.03
C LYS A 332 24.41 -7.04 3.66
#